data_AF-A0A1Q5PUP1-F1
#
_entry.id   AF-A0A1Q5PUP1-F1
#
_cell.length_a   1.000
_cell.length_b   1.000
_cell.length_c   1.000
_cell.angle_alpha   90.00
_cell.angle_beta   90.00
_cell.angle_gamma   90.00
#
_symmetry.space_group_name_H-M   'P 1'
#
loop_
_entity.id
_entity.type
_entity.pdbx_description
1 polymer ?
#
loop_
_entity_poly.entity_id
_entity_poly.type
_entity_poly.pdbx_seq_one_letter_code
_entity_poly.pdbx_strand_id
1 'polypeptide(L)'
;MVVRVEGSTLLSSQTQPIDQATVYELRLWRTGVAQHCATEVRWLNGWGAVRVDVYPAGDTTTQAERTSCLLRENNYLQNGKDAAQMHTVEVFTTDNYGNVNFVDELFCGEWSIK
;
A
#
# COMPACT_ATOMS: atom_id res chain seq x y z
N MET A 1 -5.12 -2.46 -7.85
CA MET A 1 -4.67 -2.79 -9.23
C MET A 1 -3.49 -3.75 -9.10
N VAL A 2 -3.59 -4.97 -9.62
CA VAL A 2 -2.46 -5.91 -9.67
C VAL A 2 -1.75 -5.69 -11.00
N VAL A 3 -0.45 -5.40 -10.96
CA VAL A 3 0.36 -5.10 -12.15
C VAL A 3 1.38 -6.19 -12.34
N ARG A 4 1.48 -6.72 -13.57
CA ARG A 4 2.55 -7.63 -13.97
C ARG A 4 3.55 -6.85 -14.83
N VAL A 5 4.84 -7.10 -14.62
CA VAL A 5 5.92 -6.53 -15.42
C VAL A 5 6.37 -7.58 -16.43
N GLU A 6 6.24 -7.28 -17.73
CA GLU A 6 6.81 -8.08 -18.82
C GLU A 6 7.71 -7.18 -19.67
N GLY A 7 9.03 -7.34 -19.53
CA GLY A 7 9.99 -6.40 -20.12
C GLY A 7 9.85 -4.99 -19.53
N SER A 8 9.70 -3.97 -20.39
CA SER A 8 9.49 -2.57 -19.99
C SER A 8 8.01 -2.14 -19.95
N THR A 9 7.08 -3.06 -20.24
CA THR A 9 5.64 -2.76 -20.34
C THR A 9 4.93 -3.18 -19.07
N LEU A 10 4.13 -2.27 -18.50
CA LEU A 10 3.25 -2.56 -17.37
C LEU A 10 1.90 -3.03 -17.90
N LEU A 11 1.45 -4.19 -17.42
CA LEU A 11 0.15 -4.77 -17.79
C LEU A 11 -0.81 -4.73 -16.60
N SER A 12 -2.07 -4.43 -16.88
CA SER A 12 -3.17 -4.60 -15.92
C SER A 12 -3.42 -6.08 -15.62
N SER A 13 -4.25 -6.37 -14.62
CA SER A 13 -4.67 -7.75 -14.32
C SER A 13 -5.41 -8.43 -15.47
N GLN A 14 -5.93 -7.65 -16.43
CA GLN A 14 -6.57 -8.15 -17.65
C GLN A 14 -5.57 -8.23 -18.82
N THR A 15 -4.27 -8.16 -18.55
CA THR A 15 -3.19 -8.20 -19.55
C THR A 15 -3.20 -7.03 -20.55
N GLN A 16 -3.84 -5.91 -20.19
CA GLN A 16 -3.88 -4.72 -21.04
C GLN A 16 -2.70 -3.80 -20.73
N PRO A 17 -2.03 -3.22 -21.75
CA PRO A 17 -1.00 -2.21 -21.53
C PRO A 17 -1.53 -1.01 -20.75
N ILE A 18 -0.78 -0.57 -19.75
CA ILE A 18 -1.05 0.64 -18.97
C ILE A 18 -0.28 1.80 -19.60
N ASP A 19 -0.98 2.87 -20.00
CA ASP A 19 -0.33 4.11 -20.45
C ASP A 19 0.29 4.84 -19.26
N GLN A 20 1.61 4.72 -19.13
CA GLN A 20 2.39 5.30 -18.04
C GLN A 20 2.30 6.83 -17.97
N ALA A 21 1.98 7.52 -19.08
CA ALA A 21 1.77 8.97 -19.07
C ALA A 21 0.50 9.38 -18.31
N THR A 22 -0.41 8.43 -18.07
CA THR A 22 -1.67 8.64 -17.34
C THR A 22 -1.64 8.09 -15.92
N VAL A 23 -0.55 7.42 -15.51
CA VAL A 23 -0.42 6.85 -14.17
C VAL A 23 -0.01 7.94 -13.19
N TYR A 24 -0.93 8.40 -12.35
CA TYR A 24 -0.61 9.38 -11.31
C TYR A 24 0.06 8.75 -10.09
N GLU A 25 -0.25 7.48 -9.82
CA GLU A 25 0.30 6.72 -8.70
C GLU A 25 0.45 5.23 -9.05
N LEU A 26 1.60 4.65 -8.70
CA LEU A 26 1.86 3.22 -8.77
C LEU A 26 2.27 2.70 -7.39
N ARG A 27 1.60 1.65 -6.91
CA ARG A 27 1.96 0.93 -5.68
C ARG A 27 2.27 -0.51 -6.02
N LEU A 28 3.49 -0.96 -5.69
CA LEU A 28 3.94 -2.33 -5.91
C LEU A 28 4.23 -2.98 -4.57
N TRP A 29 3.50 -4.05 -4.26
CA TRP A 29 3.67 -4.83 -3.04
C TRP A 29 4.44 -6.11 -3.30
N ARG A 30 5.39 -6.41 -2.41
CA ARG A 30 6.07 -7.69 -2.31
C ARG A 30 5.87 -8.22 -0.90
N THR A 31 5.20 -9.36 -0.77
CA THR A 31 4.97 -10.06 0.49
C THR A 31 5.95 -11.24 0.67
N GLY A 32 6.06 -11.78 1.89
CA GLY A 32 6.82 -13.00 2.15
C GLY A 32 8.34 -12.81 2.15
N VAL A 33 8.85 -11.66 2.59
CA VAL A 33 10.29 -11.37 2.69
C VAL A 33 10.74 -11.67 4.12
N ALA A 34 11.84 -12.40 4.33
CA ALA A 34 12.17 -12.97 5.65
C ALA A 34 12.20 -11.98 6.82
N GLN A 35 12.70 -10.75 6.62
CA GLN A 35 12.81 -9.73 7.67
C GLN A 35 11.60 -8.77 7.74
N HIS A 36 10.65 -8.84 6.80
CA HIS A 36 9.55 -7.87 6.65
C HIS A 36 8.27 -8.59 6.22
N CYS A 37 7.14 -8.33 6.87
CA CYS A 37 5.84 -8.85 6.44
C CYS A 37 5.54 -8.49 4.98
N ALA A 38 5.87 -7.26 4.59
CA ALA A 38 5.74 -6.77 3.22
C ALA A 38 6.68 -5.59 2.95
N THR A 39 6.98 -5.38 1.67
CA THR A 39 7.59 -4.15 1.15
C THR A 39 6.69 -3.56 0.08
N GLU A 40 6.41 -2.27 0.19
CA GLU A 40 5.77 -1.47 -0.85
C GLU A 40 6.81 -0.53 -1.49
N VAL A 41 6.81 -0.48 -2.82
CA VAL A 41 7.39 0.64 -3.56
C VAL A 41 6.24 1.46 -4.10
N ARG A 42 6.18 2.73 -3.70
CA ARG A 42 5.22 3.69 -4.20
C ARG A 42 5.91 4.72 -5.05
N TRP A 43 5.33 5.02 -6.19
CA TRP A 43 5.74 6.09 -7.06
C TRP A 43 4.56 7.01 -7.35
N LEU A 44 4.78 8.30 -7.16
CA LEU A 44 3.83 9.37 -7.47
C LEU A 44 4.44 10.24 -8.56
N ASN A 45 3.70 10.39 -9.64
CA ASN A 45 4.17 11.08 -10.84
C ASN A 45 4.54 12.53 -10.49
N GLY A 46 5.81 12.92 -10.69
CA GLY A 46 6.32 14.26 -10.37
C GLY A 46 6.64 14.54 -8.89
N TRP A 47 6.43 13.58 -7.98
CA TRP A 47 6.70 13.76 -6.53
C TRP A 47 7.71 12.78 -5.94
N GLY A 48 8.15 11.80 -6.74
CA GLY A 48 9.20 10.87 -6.39
C GLY A 48 8.68 9.48 -6.01
N ALA A 49 9.56 8.68 -5.42
CA ALA A 49 9.23 7.33 -4.96
C ALA A 49 9.54 7.18 -3.46
N VAL A 50 8.68 6.46 -2.75
CA VAL A 50 8.88 6.07 -1.36
C VAL A 50 8.86 4.54 -1.26
N ARG A 51 9.74 4.01 -0.41
CA ARG A 51 9.71 2.61 -0.01
C ARG A 51 9.13 2.51 1.40
N VAL A 52 8.10 1.69 1.55
CA VAL A 52 7.51 1.37 2.85
C VAL A 52 7.80 -0.08 3.17
N ASP A 53 8.34 -0.33 4.33
CA ASP A 53 8.70 -1.65 4.80
C ASP A 53 7.87 -1.96 6.05
N VAL A 54 7.06 -3.02 5.99
CA VAL A 54 6.15 -3.44 7.06
C VAL A 54 6.78 -4.59 7.84
N TYR A 55 6.85 -4.44 9.17
CA TYR A 55 7.48 -5.41 10.07
C TYR A 55 6.44 -6.05 10.99
N PRO A 56 6.72 -7.25 11.53
CA PRO A 56 5.94 -7.80 12.63
C PRO A 56 5.92 -6.84 13.82
N ALA A 57 4.79 -6.79 14.51
CA ALA A 57 4.68 -6.00 15.75
C ALA A 57 5.74 -6.48 16.78
N GLY A 58 6.45 -5.51 17.38
CA GLY A 58 7.50 -5.80 18.37
C GLY A 58 8.91 -6.01 17.79
N ASP A 59 9.07 -6.01 16.46
CA ASP A 59 10.40 -6.03 15.84
C ASP A 59 11.04 -4.63 15.87
N THR A 60 11.97 -4.41 16.81
CA THR A 60 12.69 -3.15 17.01
C THR A 60 14.08 -3.14 16.37
N THR A 61 14.45 -4.21 15.65
CA THR A 61 15.84 -4.45 15.20
C THR A 61 16.35 -3.44 14.16
N THR A 62 15.48 -2.62 13.57
CA THR A 62 15.85 -1.66 12.49
C THR A 62 15.30 -0.23 12.71
N GLN A 63 15.08 0.20 13.96
CA GLN A 63 14.37 1.47 14.25
C GLN A 63 15.20 2.74 14.00
N ALA A 64 16.52 2.63 13.79
CA ALA A 64 17.36 3.79 13.50
C ALA A 64 16.94 4.40 12.15
N GLU A 65 16.55 5.69 12.18
CA GLU A 65 16.19 6.53 11.02
C GLU A 65 14.75 6.40 10.46
N ARG A 66 13.77 5.93 11.24
CA ARG A 66 12.36 5.92 10.79
C ARG A 66 11.49 6.94 11.51
N THR A 67 10.75 7.72 10.75
CA THR A 67 9.62 8.51 11.26
C THR A 67 8.50 7.54 11.63
N SER A 68 8.10 7.52 12.90
CA SER A 68 6.97 6.71 13.35
C SER A 68 5.65 7.28 12.82
N CYS A 69 4.81 6.43 12.24
CA CYS A 69 3.43 6.77 11.89
C CYS A 69 2.47 6.16 12.92
N LEU A 70 1.28 6.74 13.03
CA LEU A 70 0.16 6.12 13.75
C LEU A 70 -0.62 5.25 12.77
N LEU A 71 -1.09 4.10 13.26
CA LEU A 71 -1.85 3.14 12.46
C LEU A 71 -3.22 2.92 13.09
N ARG A 72 -4.25 2.77 12.25
CA ARG A 72 -5.59 2.35 12.66
C ARG A 72 -6.09 1.25 11.75
N GLU A 73 -6.56 0.17 12.35
CA GLU A 73 -7.25 -0.89 11.61
C GLU A 73 -8.67 -0.47 11.25
N ASN A 74 -9.10 -0.80 10.03
CA ASN A 74 -10.44 -0.55 9.54
C ASN A 74 -10.91 -1.70 8.62
N ASN A 75 -12.21 -1.78 8.35
CA ASN A 75 -12.80 -2.79 7.48
C ASN A 75 -13.94 -2.18 6.66
N TYR A 76 -13.87 -2.29 5.34
CA TYR A 76 -14.96 -1.91 4.44
C TYR A 76 -15.86 -3.10 4.12
N LEU A 77 -17.17 -2.86 4.14
CA LEU A 77 -18.15 -3.78 3.58
C LEU A 77 -18.05 -3.77 2.06
N GLN A 78 -17.97 -4.95 1.47
CA GLN A 78 -18.02 -5.11 0.02
C GLN A 78 -19.48 -5.38 -0.44
N ASN A 79 -19.80 -5.05 -1.69
CA ASN A 79 -21.15 -5.22 -2.22
C ASN A 79 -21.42 -6.68 -2.65
N GLY A 80 -22.31 -7.38 -1.96
CA GLY A 80 -22.73 -8.73 -2.31
C GLY A 80 -23.44 -9.45 -1.16
N LYS A 81 -24.27 -10.44 -1.49
CA LYS A 81 -24.80 -11.37 -0.49
C LYS A 81 -23.61 -12.24 -0.06
N ASP A 82 -23.20 -12.16 1.20
CA ASP A 82 -22.01 -12.82 1.77
C ASP A 82 -20.65 -12.21 1.36
N ALA A 83 -20.62 -10.92 1.04
CA ALA A 83 -19.39 -10.26 0.62
C ALA A 83 -18.35 -10.22 1.76
N ALA A 84 -17.12 -10.66 1.46
CA ALA A 84 -16.00 -10.55 2.38
C ALA A 84 -15.74 -9.09 2.79
N GLN A 85 -15.23 -8.87 3.99
CA GLN A 85 -14.77 -7.53 4.38
C GLN A 85 -13.42 -7.25 3.72
N MET A 86 -13.25 -6.03 3.22
CA MET A 86 -11.95 -5.54 2.80
C MET A 86 -11.24 -4.96 4.03
N HIS A 87 -10.25 -5.68 4.56
CA HIS A 87 -9.44 -5.19 5.66
C HIS A 87 -8.51 -4.08 5.20
N THR A 88 -8.44 -2.99 5.96
CA THR A 88 -7.54 -1.86 5.68
C THR A 88 -6.77 -1.41 6.91
N VAL A 89 -5.61 -0.80 6.65
CA VAL A 89 -4.80 -0.12 7.66
C VAL A 89 -4.66 1.34 7.23
N GLU A 90 -5.27 2.23 7.98
CA GLU A 90 -5.14 3.68 7.81
C GLU A 90 -3.86 4.15 8.49
N VAL A 91 -3.10 5.01 7.80
CA VAL A 91 -1.82 5.54 8.24
C VAL A 91 -1.95 7.05 8.47
N PHE A 92 -1.46 7.50 9.61
CA PHE A 92 -1.47 8.90 10.00
C PHE A 92 -0.08 9.37 10.43
N THR A 93 0.15 10.67 10.27
CA THR A 93 1.33 11.35 10.82
C THR A 93 0.90 12.50 11.71
N THR A 94 1.74 12.89 12.65
CA THR A 94 1.53 14.08 13.48
C THR A 94 2.38 15.23 12.94
N ASP A 95 1.78 16.40 12.72
CA ASP A 95 2.53 17.59 12.32
C ASP A 95 3.21 18.28 13.52
N ASN A 96 3.97 19.35 13.25
CA ASN A 96 4.69 20.12 14.27
C ASN A 96 3.76 20.82 15.29
N TYR A 97 2.46 20.87 15.04
CA TYR A 97 1.45 21.45 15.92
C TYR A 97 0.67 20.38 16.71
N GLY A 98 1.01 19.10 16.54
CA GLY A 98 0.32 17.99 17.19
C GLY A 98 -0.96 17.53 16.47
N ASN A 99 -1.28 18.06 15.28
CA ASN A 99 -2.43 17.61 14.53
C ASN A 99 -2.16 16.24 13.90
N VAL A 100 -3.13 15.34 14.00
CA VAL A 100 -3.09 14.02 13.35
C VAL A 100 -3.66 14.16 11.94
N ASN A 101 -2.82 13.87 10.94
CA ASN A 101 -3.17 13.97 9.53
C ASN A 101 -3.25 12.57 8.93
N PHE A 102 -4.35 12.26 8.26
CA PHE A 102 -4.45 11.07 7.41
C PHE A 102 -3.49 11.25 6.23
N VAL A 103 -2.59 10.30 6.05
CA VAL A 103 -1.61 10.35 4.95
C VAL A 103 -1.81 9.23 3.95
N ASP A 104 -2.41 8.11 4.37
CA ASP A 104 -2.53 6.95 3.50
C ASP A 104 -3.47 5.86 4.04
N GLU A 105 -3.82 4.91 3.18
CA GLU A 105 -4.53 3.69 3.53
C GLU A 105 -3.99 2.49 2.72
N LEU A 106 -3.80 1.37 3.42
CA LEU A 106 -3.35 0.10 2.86
C LEU A 106 -4.51 -0.90 2.85
N PHE A 107 -4.75 -1.54 1.71
CA PHE A 107 -5.79 -2.55 1.55
C PHE A 107 -5.17 -3.94 1.60
N CYS A 108 -5.56 -4.75 2.57
CA CYS A 108 -4.96 -6.04 2.89
C CYS A 108 -5.83 -7.25 2.50
N GLY A 109 -6.92 -7.03 1.75
CA GLY A 109 -7.84 -8.07 1.29
C GLY A 109 -8.01 -8.11 -0.24
N GLU A 110 -8.86 -9.02 -0.71
CA GLU A 110 -9.24 -9.10 -2.11
C GLU A 110 -10.56 -8.38 -2.35
N TRP A 111 -10.63 -7.59 -3.42
CA TRP A 111 -11.90 -7.04 -3.87
C TRP A 111 -12.70 -8.17 -4.52
N SER A 112 -13.93 -8.37 -4.05
CA SER A 112 -14.92 -9.25 -4.68
C SER A 112 -15.28 -8.64 -6.02
N ILE A 113 -14.67 -9.15 -7.08
CA ILE A 113 -15.01 -8.76 -8.45
C ILE A 113 -16.29 -9.53 -8.81
N LYS A 114 -17.33 -8.81 -9.22
CA LYS A 114 -18.52 -9.42 -9.83
C LYS A 114 -18.25 -9.85 -11.27
#